data_AF-A0A2S9YWR8-F1
#
_entry.id   AF-A0A2S9YWR8-F1
#
_cell.length_a   1.000
_cell.length_b   1.000
_cell.length_c   1.000
_cell.angle_alpha   90.00
_cell.angle_beta   90.00
_cell.angle_gamma   90.00
#
_symmetry.space_group_name_H-M   'P 1'
#
loop_
_entity.id
_entity.type
_entity.pdbx_description
1 polymer ?
#
loop_
_entity_poly.entity_id
_entity_poly.type
_entity_poly.pdbx_seq_one_letter_code
_entity_poly.pdbx_strand_id
1 'polypeptide(L)'
;MHDDPPDSFDPLDDIVRELLLERTADLDAQRLAAFIDGWGSLMRLLDRTNLLLPGAPEPLIQALRAVVRRIRESQARVLDDDD
;
A
#
# COMPACT_ATOMS: atom_id res chain seq x y z
N MET A 1 -8.14 32.65 -3.46
CA MET A 1 -9.07 31.51 -3.38
C MET A 1 -8.28 30.32 -3.90
N HIS A 2 -7.67 29.55 -3.00
CA HIS A 2 -7.06 28.27 -3.38
C HIS A 2 -8.21 27.31 -3.62
N ASP A 3 -8.41 26.91 -4.88
CA ASP A 3 -9.12 25.68 -5.20
C ASP A 3 -8.22 24.54 -4.71
N ASP A 4 -8.45 24.04 -3.49
CA ASP A 4 -8.01 22.69 -3.16
C ASP A 4 -8.79 21.76 -4.10
N PRO A 5 -8.12 20.93 -4.93
CA PRO A 5 -8.83 19.95 -5.72
C PRO A 5 -9.60 19.02 -4.76
N PRO A 6 -10.85 18.64 -5.09
CA PRO A 6 -11.62 17.73 -4.24
C PRO A 6 -10.77 16.49 -3.98
N ASP A 7 -10.75 16.02 -2.73
CA ASP A 7 -10.09 14.78 -2.30
C ASP A 7 -10.22 13.76 -3.42
N SER A 8 -9.12 13.57 -4.13
CA SER A 8 -9.11 12.83 -5.39
C SER A 8 -9.32 11.38 -5.00
N PHE A 9 -10.57 10.93 -5.06
CA PHE A 9 -10.95 9.54 -4.89
C PHE A 9 -10.07 8.66 -5.79
N ASP A 10 -9.10 7.97 -5.18
CA ASP A 10 -8.27 6.97 -5.84
C ASP A 10 -8.92 5.61 -5.59
N PRO A 11 -9.40 4.88 -6.61
CA PRO A 11 -9.95 3.53 -6.43
C PRO A 11 -9.00 2.54 -5.75
N LEU A 12 -7.69 2.85 -5.71
CA LEU A 12 -6.73 2.09 -4.92
C LEU A 12 -6.99 2.22 -3.42
N ASP A 13 -7.49 3.37 -2.96
CA ASP A 13 -7.78 3.64 -1.54
C ASP A 13 -8.90 2.72 -1.04
N ASP A 14 -9.94 2.46 -1.84
CA ASP A 14 -10.99 1.48 -1.52
C ASP A 14 -10.42 0.07 -1.35
N ILE A 15 -9.53 -0.34 -2.25
CA ILE A 15 -8.90 -1.67 -2.19
C ILE A 15 -8.02 -1.79 -0.95
N VAL A 16 -7.24 -0.76 -0.64
CA VAL A 16 -6.37 -0.73 0.52
C VAL A 16 -7.18 -0.67 1.83
N ARG A 17 -8.29 0.08 1.86
CA ARG A 17 -9.23 0.13 2.97
C ARG A 17 -9.88 -1.23 3.23
N GLU A 18 -10.44 -1.86 2.21
CA GLU A 18 -11.01 -3.21 2.32
C GLU A 18 -9.96 -4.19 2.87
N LEU A 19 -8.72 -4.15 2.37
CA LEU A 19 -7.66 -5.07 2.78
C LEU A 19 -7.13 -4.83 4.19
N LEU A 20 -6.93 -3.57 4.58
CA LEU A 20 -6.21 -3.21 5.83
C LEU A 20 -7.13 -2.90 7.00
N LEU A 21 -8.41 -2.58 6.75
CA LEU A 21 -9.38 -2.24 7.79
C LEU A 21 -10.53 -3.25 7.82
N GLU A 22 -11.23 -3.43 6.69
CA GLU A 22 -12.47 -4.24 6.68
C GLU A 22 -12.19 -5.74 6.85
N ARG A 23 -11.25 -6.28 6.09
CA ARG A 23 -10.86 -7.70 6.16
C ARG A 23 -10.19 -8.09 7.46
N THR A 24 -9.66 -7.11 8.16
CA THR A 24 -8.96 -7.30 9.43
C THR A 24 -9.84 -7.02 10.64
N ALA A 25 -11.04 -6.46 10.46
CA ALA A 25 -11.93 -6.03 11.54
C ALA A 25 -12.30 -7.16 12.52
N ASP A 26 -12.50 -8.36 12.00
CA ASP A 26 -12.88 -9.54 12.79
C ASP A 26 -11.69 -10.38 13.28
N LEU A 27 -10.45 -9.93 13.04
CA LEU A 27 -9.26 -10.65 13.48
C LEU A 27 -9.01 -10.46 14.98
N ASP A 28 -8.68 -11.56 15.66
CA ASP A 28 -8.10 -11.46 16.99
C ASP A 28 -6.75 -10.71 16.94
N ALA A 29 -6.33 -10.15 18.08
CA ALA A 29 -5.13 -9.33 18.17
C ALA A 29 -3.86 -10.04 17.66
N GLN A 30 -3.75 -11.36 17.83
CA GLN A 30 -2.59 -12.12 17.37
C GLN A 30 -2.57 -12.24 15.84
N ARG A 31 -3.72 -12.52 15.23
CA ARG A 31 -3.88 -12.59 13.78
C ARG A 31 -3.70 -11.23 13.13
N LEU A 32 -4.24 -10.17 13.74
CA LEU A 32 -4.06 -8.80 13.28
C LEU A 32 -2.56 -8.41 13.26
N ALA A 33 -1.84 -8.67 14.35
CA ALA A 33 -0.40 -8.40 14.43
C ALA A 33 0.39 -9.16 13.37
N ALA A 34 0.08 -10.45 13.15
CA ALA A 34 0.71 -11.25 12.11
C ALA A 34 0.40 -10.72 10.69
N PHE A 35 -0.82 -10.25 10.46
CA PHE A 35 -1.21 -9.64 9.19
C PHE A 35 -0.43 -8.35 8.93
N ILE A 36 -0.38 -7.43 9.89
CA ILE A 36 0.35 -6.16 9.78
C ILE A 36 1.85 -6.40 9.53
N ASP A 37 2.46 -7.36 10.24
CA ASP A 37 3.87 -7.70 10.02
C ASP A 37 4.12 -8.33 8.63
N GLY A 38 3.22 -9.22 8.20
CA GLY A 38 3.25 -9.82 6.87
C GLY A 38 3.13 -8.77 5.76
N TRP A 39 2.18 -7.85 5.89
CA TRP A 39 1.99 -6.73 4.99
C TRP A 39 3.25 -5.84 4.91
N GLY A 40 3.79 -5.43 6.06
CA GLY A 40 5.01 -4.64 6.13
C GLY A 40 6.20 -5.37 5.48
N SER A 41 6.30 -6.68 5.69
CA SER A 41 7.34 -7.51 5.07
C SER A 41 7.20 -7.60 3.55
N LEU A 42 5.98 -7.76 3.04
CA LEU A 42 5.70 -7.72 1.60
C LEU A 42 6.11 -6.37 1.00
N MET A 43 5.72 -5.25 1.61
CA MET A 43 6.05 -3.92 1.11
C MET A 43 7.56 -3.65 1.12
N ARG A 44 8.30 -4.15 2.12
CA ARG A 44 9.77 -4.08 2.15
C ARG A 44 10.43 -4.96 1.09
N LEU A 45 9.83 -6.12 0.79
CA LEU A 45 10.32 -7.03 -0.23
C LEU A 45 10.16 -6.41 -1.63
N LEU A 46 8.99 -5.82 -1.92
CA LEU A 46 8.70 -5.19 -3.21
C LEU A 46 9.58 -3.97 -3.50
N ASP A 47 9.95 -3.19 -2.47
CA ASP A 47 10.95 -2.11 -2.58
C ASP A 47 12.31 -2.62 -3.09
N ARG A 48 12.65 -3.88 -2.81
CA ARG A 48 13.90 -4.51 -3.24
C ARG A 48 13.74 -5.19 -4.60
N THR A 49 13.08 -4.52 -5.54
CA THR A 49 12.77 -5.05 -6.88
C THR A 49 13.97 -5.67 -7.60
N ASN A 50 15.16 -5.07 -7.46
CA ASN A 50 16.40 -5.58 -8.07
C ASN A 50 16.80 -6.98 -7.57
N LEU A 51 16.40 -7.35 -6.34
CA LEU A 51 16.62 -8.69 -5.79
C LEU A 51 15.57 -9.68 -6.29
N LEU A 52 14.34 -9.22 -6.53
CA LEU A 52 13.23 -10.06 -7.01
C LEU A 52 13.34 -10.37 -8.50
N LEU A 53 13.82 -9.41 -9.28
CA LEU A 53 13.87 -9.47 -10.74
C LEU A 53 15.28 -9.10 -11.23
N PRO A 54 16.29 -9.96 -10.97
CA PRO A 54 17.66 -9.69 -11.40
C PRO A 54 17.73 -9.64 -12.92
N GLY A 55 18.35 -8.59 -13.46
CA GLY A 55 18.49 -8.38 -14.90
C GLY A 55 17.21 -7.91 -15.62
N ALA A 56 16.15 -7.53 -14.88
CA ALA A 56 14.98 -6.92 -15.49
C ALA A 56 15.33 -5.57 -16.17
N PRO A 57 14.62 -5.22 -17.26
CA PRO A 57 14.77 -3.92 -17.89
C PRO A 57 14.44 -2.78 -16.91
N GLU A 58 15.23 -1.70 -16.95
CA GLU A 58 15.02 -0.52 -16.11
C GLU A 58 13.58 0.03 -16.15
N PRO A 59 12.88 0.09 -17.31
CA PRO A 59 11.49 0.56 -17.34
C PRO A 59 10.54 -0.29 -16.47
N LEU A 60 10.76 -1.60 -16.39
CA LEU A 60 9.95 -2.50 -15.57
C LEU A 60 10.21 -2.28 -14.08
N ILE A 61 11.48 -2.10 -13.70
CA ILE A 61 11.87 -1.78 -12.32
C ILE A 61 11.22 -0.46 -11.88
N GLN A 62 11.27 0.56 -12.73
CA GLN A 62 10.67 1.86 -12.45
C GLN A 62 9.14 1.79 -12.36
N ALA A 63 8.49 1.05 -13.26
CA ALA A 63 7.05 0.82 -13.20
C ALA A 63 6.64 0.14 -11.89
N LEU A 64 7.37 -0.90 -11.45
CA LEU A 64 7.06 -1.57 -10.19
C LEU A 64 7.26 -0.65 -8.99
N ARG A 65 8.34 0.12 -8.94
CA ARG A 65 8.58 1.12 -7.88
C ARG A 65 7.46 2.16 -7.83
N ALA A 66 6.98 2.62 -8.98
CA ALA A 66 5.88 3.57 -9.04
C ALA A 66 4.58 2.98 -8.47
N VAL A 67 4.27 1.71 -8.77
CA VAL A 67 3.11 1.01 -8.20
C VAL A 67 3.25 0.84 -6.69
N VAL A 68 4.40 0.37 -6.21
CA VAL A 68 4.64 0.19 -4.76
C VAL A 68 4.53 1.52 -4.02
N ARG A 69 5.07 2.60 -4.58
CA ARG A 69 4.93 3.95 -4.01
C ARG A 69 3.46 4.36 -3.92
N ARG A 70 2.68 4.16 -4.99
CA ARG A 70 1.24 4.52 -4.99
C ARG A 70 0.44 3.74 -3.95
N ILE A 71 0.76 2.46 -3.73
CA ILE A 71 0.15 1.65 -2.66
C ILE A 71 0.49 2.22 -1.28
N ARG A 72 1.73 2.70 -1.05
CA ARG A 72 2.11 3.33 0.22
C ARG A 72 1.41 4.66 0.46
N GLU A 73 1.30 5.48 -0.57
CA GLU A 73 0.58 6.75 -0.50
C GLU A 73 -0.90 6.51 -0.18
N SER A 74 -1.51 5.50 -0.80
CA SER A 74 -2.87 5.05 -0.52
C SER A 74 -3.05 4.55 0.91
N GLN A 75 -2.13 3.70 1.39
CA GLN A 75 -2.11 3.23 2.77
C GLN A 75 -2.03 4.39 3.76
N ALA A 76 -1.17 5.39 3.52
CA ALA A 76 -1.03 6.54 4.40
C ALA A 76 -2.36 7.32 4.50
N ARG A 77 -3.00 7.62 3.36
CA ARG A 77 -4.30 8.30 3.35
C ARG A 77 -5.39 7.52 4.08
N VAL A 78 -5.52 6.23 3.77
CA VAL A 78 -6.56 5.37 4.38
C VAL A 78 -6.42 5.27 5.90
N LEU A 79 -5.19 5.20 6.41
CA LEU A 79 -4.94 5.13 7.85
C LEU A 79 -5.07 6.50 8.53
N ASP A 80 -4.66 7.59 7.86
CA ASP A 80 -4.87 8.96 8.37
C ASP A 80 -6.36 9.36 8.39
N ASP A 81 -7.19 8.80 7.51
CA ASP A 81 -8.65 9.03 7.44
C ASP A 81 -9.47 8.28 8.51
N ASP A 82 -8.93 7.22 9.11
CA ASP A 82 -9.63 6.37 10.10
C ASP A 82 -9.37 6.81 11.56
N ASP A 83 -8.36 7.66 11.79
CA ASP A 83 -8.02 8.30 13.09
C ASP A 83 -8.85 9.58 13.36
#